data_AF-A0A6A4HSA2-F1
#
_entry.id   AF-A0A6A4HSA2-F1
#
_cell.length_a   1.000
_cell.length_b   1.000
_cell.length_c   1.000
_cell.angle_alpha   90.00
_cell.angle_beta   90.00
_cell.angle_gamma   90.00
#
_symmetry.space_group_name_H-M   'P 1'
#
loop_
_entity.id
_entity.type
_entity.pdbx_description
1 polymer ?
#
loop_
_entity_poly.entity_id
_entity_poly.type
_entity_poly.pdbx_seq_one_letter_code
_entity_poly.pdbx_strand_id
1 'polypeptide(L)'
;MTLESLMEPEVGQIIAQDIYPIASSPIAWTLTFTISALIILLRCIFFPCITLQGLKSTIQTVDQLLKEYHSDLFSSLPIRAVKIPNKYTEYREHLLRIENSALDISLGNRSARKMSWMKYLSIKRIFSRLHDVSSCYKKAYILQRKIKHSRDMISKRRNSSLIELIVLQRGDRTRRSSSSNGVELGGVF
;
A
#
# COMPACT_ATOMS: atom_id res chain seq x y z
N MET A 1 -23.94 17.00 70.36
CA MET A 1 -22.59 16.54 69.98
C MET A 1 -22.76 15.50 68.89
N THR A 2 -22.60 15.91 67.63
CA THR A 2 -22.82 15.09 66.44
C THR A 2 -21.54 14.33 66.09
N LEU A 3 -21.70 13.03 65.86
CA LEU A 3 -20.66 12.02 65.60
C LEU A 3 -19.99 12.15 64.21
N GLU A 4 -20.33 13.20 63.44
CA GLU A 4 -19.86 13.37 62.05
C GLU A 4 -18.49 14.07 61.92
N SER A 5 -17.99 14.74 62.96
CA SER A 5 -16.73 15.51 62.85
C SER A 5 -15.45 14.70 63.05
N LEU A 6 -15.54 13.41 63.40
CA LEU A 6 -14.35 12.60 63.72
C LEU A 6 -13.86 11.73 62.54
N MET A 7 -14.65 11.60 61.46
CA MET A 7 -14.38 10.63 60.39
C MET A 7 -13.78 11.26 59.12
N GLU A 8 -13.70 12.59 59.02
CA GLU A 8 -13.09 13.28 57.87
C GLU A 8 -11.56 13.46 57.91
N PRO A 9 -10.85 13.63 59.05
CA PRO A 9 -9.40 13.89 59.00
C PRO A 9 -8.56 12.64 58.70
N GLU A 10 -9.06 11.44 59.00
CA GLU A 10 -8.30 10.18 58.82
C GLU A 10 -8.23 9.76 57.35
N VAL A 11 -9.32 9.89 56.59
CA VAL A 11 -9.33 9.54 55.16
C VAL A 11 -8.41 10.46 54.37
N GLY A 12 -8.36 11.76 54.71
CA GLY A 12 -7.45 12.73 54.10
C GLY A 12 -5.98 12.45 54.40
N GLN A 13 -5.64 12.01 55.61
CA GLN A 13 -4.26 11.66 55.99
C GLN A 13 -3.77 10.35 55.36
N ILE A 14 -4.63 9.34 55.26
CA ILE A 14 -4.30 8.05 54.62
C ILE A 14 -4.07 8.27 53.11
N ILE A 15 -4.92 9.06 52.46
CA ILE A 15 -4.75 9.40 51.03
C ILE A 15 -3.48 10.25 50.81
N ALA A 16 -3.18 11.20 51.70
CA ALA A 16 -1.97 12.02 51.59
C ALA A 16 -0.67 11.21 51.80
N GLN A 17 -0.66 10.24 52.73
CA GLN A 17 0.51 9.41 53.02
C GLN A 17 0.81 8.37 51.94
N ASP A 18 -0.18 7.88 51.20
CA ASP A 18 0.04 6.93 50.10
C ASP A 18 0.44 7.62 48.77
N ILE A 19 0.02 8.87 48.55
CA ILE A 19 0.32 9.59 47.30
C ILE A 19 1.69 10.31 47.35
N TYR A 20 2.12 10.80 48.53
CA TYR A 20 3.40 11.50 48.69
C TYR A 20 4.68 10.69 48.36
N PRO A 21 4.79 9.38 48.68
CA PRO A 21 5.98 8.61 48.34
C PRO A 21 6.04 8.29 46.83
N ILE A 22 4.90 8.23 46.14
CA ILE A 22 4.87 8.00 44.69
C ILE A 22 5.35 9.23 43.93
N ALA A 23 4.97 10.43 44.38
CA ALA A 23 5.40 11.70 43.79
C ALA A 23 6.86 12.08 44.14
N SER A 24 7.41 11.58 45.25
CA SER A 24 8.77 11.90 45.71
C SER A 24 9.80 10.80 45.45
N SER A 25 9.40 9.60 45.02
CA SER A 25 10.37 8.54 44.76
C SER A 25 11.16 8.81 43.46
N PRO A 26 12.50 8.88 43.53
CA PRO A 26 13.33 9.03 42.33
C PRO A 26 13.18 7.84 41.36
N ILE A 27 12.74 6.69 41.87
CA ILE A 27 12.46 5.47 41.11
C ILE A 27 11.24 5.64 40.20
N ALA A 28 10.13 6.23 40.69
CA ALA A 28 8.96 6.48 39.86
C ALA A 28 9.25 7.51 38.75
N TRP A 29 10.02 8.56 39.06
CA TRP A 29 10.41 9.56 38.06
C TRP A 29 11.33 8.97 36.99
N THR A 30 12.36 8.20 37.38
CA THR A 30 13.26 7.54 36.42
C THR A 30 12.53 6.54 35.51
N LEU A 31 11.57 5.78 36.04
CA LEU A 31 10.67 4.94 35.24
C LEU A 31 9.83 5.75 34.26
N THR A 32 9.26 6.86 34.71
CA THR A 32 8.44 7.73 33.86
C THR A 32 9.26 8.36 32.73
N PHE A 33 10.48 8.81 33.02
CA PHE A 33 11.41 9.33 32.01
C PHE A 33 11.88 8.26 31.03
N THR A 34 12.19 7.06 31.49
CA THR A 34 12.61 5.96 30.62
C THR A 34 11.48 5.50 29.70
N ILE A 35 10.26 5.35 30.21
CA ILE A 35 9.07 5.03 29.39
C ILE A 35 8.80 6.13 28.37
N SER A 36 8.86 7.41 28.80
CA SER A 36 8.68 8.55 27.89
C SER A 36 9.74 8.59 26.79
N ALA A 37 11.02 8.41 27.15
CA ALA A 37 12.12 8.35 26.19
C ALA A 37 11.97 7.17 25.23
N LEU A 38 11.51 6.01 25.69
CA LEU A 38 11.26 4.83 24.88
C LEU A 38 10.11 5.06 23.88
N ILE A 39 9.01 5.67 24.32
CA ILE A 39 7.89 6.05 23.44
C ILE A 39 8.35 7.04 22.36
N ILE A 40 9.19 8.01 22.74
CA ILE A 40 9.76 8.97 21.81
C ILE A 40 10.68 8.27 20.79
N LEU A 41 11.56 7.36 21.24
CA LEU A 41 12.43 6.55 20.38
C LEU A 41 11.62 5.71 19.38
N LEU A 42 10.61 5.01 19.88
CA LEU A 42 9.71 4.18 19.06
C LEU A 42 8.97 5.01 18.02
N ARG A 43 8.41 6.16 18.41
CA ARG A 43 7.64 7.03 17.48
C ARG A 43 8.51 7.86 16.55
N CYS A 44 9.69 8.28 16.97
CA CYS A 44 10.51 9.23 16.20
C CYS A 44 11.57 8.59 15.32
N ILE A 45 12.03 7.38 15.67
CA ILE A 45 13.11 6.70 14.97
C ILE A 45 12.60 5.39 14.37
N PHE A 46 11.90 4.60 15.17
CA PHE A 46 11.48 3.26 14.74
C PHE A 46 10.30 3.30 13.75
N PHE A 47 9.25 4.04 14.08
CA PHE A 47 8.05 4.14 13.25
C PHE A 47 8.32 4.71 11.84
N PRO A 48 9.08 5.81 11.66
CA PRO A 48 9.39 6.34 10.33
C PRO A 48 10.26 5.38 9.51
N CYS A 49 11.20 4.67 10.16
CA CYS A 49 12.05 3.70 9.49
C CYS A 49 11.26 2.47 9.01
N ILE A 50 10.39 1.90 9.87
CA ILE A 50 9.54 0.78 9.50
C ILE A 50 8.58 1.17 8.38
N THR A 51 7.95 2.36 8.47
CA THR A 51 7.02 2.82 7.44
C THR A 51 7.71 3.14 6.12
N LEU A 52 8.91 3.72 6.13
CA LEU A 52 9.70 3.92 4.91
C LEU A 52 10.16 2.60 4.29
N GLN A 53 10.56 1.63 5.12
CA GLN A 53 10.95 0.31 4.64
C GLN A 53 9.77 -0.44 4.02
N GLY A 54 8.60 -0.36 4.65
CA GLY A 54 7.37 -0.90 4.09
C GLY A 54 6.95 -0.18 2.79
N LEU A 55 7.14 1.13 2.70
CA LEU A 55 6.84 1.90 1.49
C LEU A 55 7.75 1.44 0.34
N LYS A 56 9.05 1.25 0.62
CA LYS A 56 10.01 0.71 -0.35
C LYS A 56 9.61 -0.68 -0.84
N SER A 57 9.21 -1.57 0.07
CA SER A 57 8.72 -2.91 -0.28
C SER A 57 7.46 -2.84 -1.16
N THR A 58 6.54 -1.94 -0.84
CA THR A 58 5.31 -1.73 -1.61
C THR A 58 5.62 -1.23 -3.02
N ILE A 59 6.53 -0.26 -3.16
CA ILE A 59 7.00 0.25 -4.45
C ILE A 59 7.61 -0.88 -5.29
N GLN A 60 8.48 -1.71 -4.69
CA GLN A 60 9.07 -2.87 -5.38
C GLN A 60 8.01 -3.87 -5.85
N THR A 61 7.01 -4.13 -5.02
CA THR A 61 5.88 -4.99 -5.39
C THR A 61 5.10 -4.42 -6.58
N VAL A 62 4.87 -3.10 -6.59
CA VAL A 62 4.19 -2.41 -7.70
C VAL A 62 5.04 -2.42 -8.96
N ASP A 63 6.36 -2.24 -8.86
CA ASP A 63 7.29 -2.35 -9.99
C ASP A 63 7.27 -3.76 -10.61
N GLN A 64 7.27 -4.80 -9.78
CA GLN A 64 7.16 -6.17 -10.25
C GLN A 64 5.82 -6.43 -10.96
N LEU A 65 4.71 -5.96 -10.39
CA LEU A 65 3.39 -6.04 -11.05
C LEU A 65 3.36 -5.29 -12.39
N LEU A 66 4.06 -4.15 -12.47
CA LEU A 66 4.15 -3.36 -13.69
C LEU A 66 4.97 -4.09 -14.78
N LYS A 67 6.05 -4.78 -14.39
CA LYS A 67 6.85 -5.66 -15.28
C LYS A 67 6.03 -6.84 -15.80
N GLU A 68 5.25 -7.48 -14.93
CA GLU A 68 4.33 -8.56 -15.34
C GLU A 68 3.26 -8.03 -16.31
N TYR A 69 2.66 -6.88 -16.01
CA TYR A 69 1.69 -6.23 -16.89
C TYR A 69 2.29 -5.91 -18.26
N HIS A 70 3.55 -5.47 -18.32
CA HIS A 70 4.26 -5.27 -19.57
C HIS A 70 4.41 -6.58 -20.36
N SER A 71 4.83 -7.66 -19.70
CA SER A 71 4.92 -8.99 -20.34
C SER A 71 3.56 -9.48 -20.89
N ASP A 72 2.49 -9.28 -20.11
CA ASP A 72 1.12 -9.59 -20.54
C ASP A 72 0.68 -8.76 -21.75
N LEU A 73 1.06 -7.49 -21.82
CA LEU A 73 0.78 -6.66 -22.99
C LEU A 73 1.48 -7.20 -24.24
N PHE A 74 2.79 -7.45 -24.16
CA PHE A 74 3.59 -7.94 -25.30
C PHE A 74 3.17 -9.33 -25.78
N SER A 75 2.76 -10.22 -24.88
CA SER A 75 2.24 -11.55 -25.25
C SER A 75 0.83 -11.51 -25.86
N SER A 76 0.07 -10.41 -25.69
CA SER A 76 -1.30 -10.27 -26.20
C SER A 76 -1.44 -9.53 -27.53
N LEU A 77 -0.43 -8.75 -27.92
CA LEU A 77 -0.48 -7.90 -29.11
C LEU A 77 0.15 -8.63 -30.30
N PRO A 78 -0.50 -8.67 -31.48
CA PRO A 78 0.19 -9.09 -32.69
C PRO A 78 1.37 -8.12 -32.94
N ILE A 79 2.52 -8.70 -33.27
CA ILE A 79 3.88 -8.11 -33.35
C ILE A 79 3.96 -6.78 -34.16
N ARG A 80 2.92 -6.40 -34.91
CA ARG A 80 2.84 -5.15 -35.69
C ARG A 80 2.29 -3.92 -34.95
N ALA A 81 1.67 -4.06 -33.79
CA ALA A 81 1.09 -2.92 -33.06
C ALA A 81 2.04 -2.33 -32.00
N VAL A 82 3.35 -2.22 -32.30
CA VAL A 82 4.40 -1.78 -31.37
C VAL A 82 4.36 -0.27 -31.15
N LYS A 83 3.26 0.22 -30.59
CA LYS A 83 3.31 1.33 -29.65
C LYS A 83 3.10 0.70 -28.29
N ILE A 84 4.11 0.80 -27.42
CA ILE A 84 3.93 0.50 -25.99
C ILE A 84 2.64 1.21 -25.56
N PRO A 85 1.64 0.49 -25.00
CA PRO A 85 0.37 1.11 -24.68
C PRO A 85 0.62 2.31 -23.77
N ASN A 86 0.07 3.46 -24.13
CA ASN A 86 0.25 4.74 -23.42
C ASN A 86 0.04 4.61 -21.89
N LYS A 87 -0.78 3.64 -21.47
CA LYS A 87 -1.01 3.29 -20.06
C LYS A 87 0.19 2.72 -19.31
N TYR A 88 1.05 1.91 -19.95
CA TYR A 88 2.24 1.37 -19.29
C TYR A 88 3.23 2.50 -18.96
N THR A 89 3.49 3.38 -19.93
CA THR A 89 4.34 4.56 -19.74
C THR A 89 3.76 5.49 -18.68
N GLU A 90 2.45 5.72 -18.70
CA GLU A 90 1.75 6.51 -17.66
C GLU A 90 1.90 5.90 -16.25
N TYR A 91 1.72 4.58 -16.11
CA TYR A 91 1.89 3.89 -14.83
C TYR A 91 3.35 3.92 -14.36
N ARG A 92 4.31 3.82 -15.27
CA ARG A 92 5.74 3.90 -14.94
C ARG A 92 6.12 5.30 -14.48
N GLU A 93 5.65 6.34 -15.16
CA GLU A 93 5.86 7.73 -14.73
C GLU A 93 5.23 7.98 -13.35
N HIS A 94 4.03 7.46 -13.10
CA HIS A 94 3.39 7.55 -11.80
C HIS A 94 4.20 6.87 -10.70
N LEU A 95 4.76 5.69 -10.98
CA LEU A 95 5.62 4.97 -10.03
C LEU A 95 6.89 5.77 -9.71
N LEU A 96 7.55 6.31 -10.73
CA LEU A 96 8.75 7.16 -10.57
C LEU A 96 8.47 8.41 -9.73
N ARG A 97 7.31 9.06 -9.90
CA ARG A 97 6.91 10.19 -9.05
C ARG A 97 6.74 9.79 -7.58
N ILE A 98 6.23 8.58 -7.32
CA ILE A 98 6.08 8.04 -5.96
C ILE A 98 7.46 7.72 -5.37
N GLU A 99 8.36 7.11 -6.14
CA GLU A 99 9.75 6.86 -5.74
C GLU A 99 10.49 8.14 -5.38
N ASN A 100 10.42 9.16 -6.24
CA ASN A 100 11.05 10.46 -5.97
C ASN A 100 10.48 11.11 -4.71
N SER A 101 9.16 11.04 -4.50
CA SER A 101 8.53 11.55 -3.28
C SER A 101 9.03 10.80 -2.03
N ALA A 102 9.21 9.48 -2.11
CA ALA A 102 9.75 8.68 -1.01
C ALA A 102 11.23 9.03 -0.72
N LEU A 103 12.03 9.28 -1.76
CA LEU A 103 13.41 9.74 -1.65
C LEU A 103 13.48 11.13 -1.01
N ASP A 104 12.63 12.07 -1.40
CA ASP A 104 12.58 13.41 -0.82
C ASP A 104 12.25 13.38 0.68
N ILE A 105 11.31 12.53 1.10
CA ILE A 105 11.01 12.29 2.52
C ILE A 105 12.26 11.76 3.25
N SER A 106 12.98 10.82 2.64
CA SER A 106 14.20 10.24 3.23
C SER A 106 15.33 11.28 3.35
N LEU A 107 15.50 12.15 2.36
CA LEU A 107 16.48 13.24 2.36
C LEU A 107 16.11 14.31 3.39
N GLY A 108 14.84 14.67 3.50
CA GLY A 108 14.30 15.57 4.52
C GLY A 108 14.48 15.05 5.95
N ASN A 109 14.46 13.72 6.14
CA ASN A 109 14.79 13.09 7.41
C ASN A 109 16.28 13.19 7.74
N ARG A 110 17.15 12.99 6.73
CA ARG A 110 18.61 13.08 6.89
C ARG A 110 19.09 14.50 7.18
N SER A 111 18.53 15.50 6.50
CA SER A 111 18.86 16.92 6.73
C SER A 111 18.39 17.41 8.10
N ALA A 112 17.23 16.95 8.55
CA ALA A 112 16.70 17.28 9.88
C ALA A 112 17.51 16.70 11.04
N ARG A 113 18.36 15.68 10.79
CA ARG A 113 19.31 15.15 11.78
C ARG A 113 20.39 16.18 12.16
N LYS A 114 20.60 17.21 11.33
CA LYS A 114 21.51 18.34 11.60
C LYS A 114 20.86 19.48 12.40
N MET A 115 19.55 19.42 12.68
CA MET A 115 18.85 20.42 13.49
C MET A 115 18.91 20.10 14.98
N SER A 116 18.70 21.12 15.83
CA SER A 116 18.57 20.92 17.28
C SER A 116 17.43 19.95 17.60
N TRP A 117 17.67 19.06 18.57
CA TRP A 117 16.74 17.98 18.96
C TRP A 117 15.32 18.49 19.26
N MET A 118 15.18 19.69 19.83
CA MET A 118 13.87 20.33 20.06
C MET A 118 13.08 20.59 18.77
N LYS A 119 13.74 21.04 17.69
CA LYS A 119 13.08 21.26 16.39
C LYS A 119 12.84 19.95 15.64
N TYR A 120 13.60 18.90 15.96
CA TYR A 120 13.40 17.56 15.43
C TYR A 120 12.17 16.87 16.05
N LEU A 121 11.98 17.04 17.37
CA LEU A 121 10.90 16.44 18.16
C LEU A 121 9.55 17.20 18.09
N SER A 122 9.46 18.26 17.28
CA SER A 122 8.20 19.00 17.14
C SER A 122 7.08 18.09 16.63
N ILE A 123 6.03 17.95 17.44
CA ILE A 123 4.84 17.12 17.15
C ILE A 123 4.26 17.44 15.76
N LYS A 124 4.17 18.74 15.42
CA LYS A 124 3.70 19.21 14.10
C LYS A 124 4.48 18.60 12.94
N ARG A 125 5.80 18.45 13.11
CA ARG A 125 6.70 17.90 12.09
C ARG A 125 6.58 16.40 11.96
N ILE A 126 6.41 15.70 13.09
CA ILE A 126 6.17 14.25 13.11
C ILE A 126 4.87 13.93 12.36
N PHE A 127 3.79 14.66 12.64
CA PHE A 127 2.52 14.49 11.92
C PHE A 127 2.63 14.83 10.44
N SER A 128 3.33 15.90 10.06
CA SER A 128 3.57 16.23 8.66
C SER A 128 4.27 15.09 7.92
N ARG A 129 5.33 14.53 8.51
CA ARG A 129 6.07 13.38 7.93
C ARG A 129 5.21 12.15 7.80
N LEU A 130 4.42 11.85 8.84
CA LEU A 130 3.51 10.72 8.83
C LEU A 130 2.48 10.87 7.72
N HIS A 131 1.96 12.08 7.54
CA HIS A 131 1.03 12.42 6.47
C HIS A 131 1.67 12.26 5.08
N ASP A 132 2.91 12.71 4.88
CA ASP A 132 3.62 12.59 3.60
C ASP A 132 3.88 11.12 3.23
N VAL A 133 4.30 10.31 4.21
CA VAL A 133 4.50 8.86 4.04
C VAL A 133 3.16 8.16 3.75
N SER A 134 2.11 8.49 4.51
CA SER A 134 0.76 7.95 4.30
C SER A 134 0.21 8.28 2.91
N SER A 135 0.43 9.52 2.45
CA SER A 135 0.05 9.96 1.10
C SER A 135 0.77 9.15 0.02
N CYS A 136 2.07 8.90 0.17
CA CYS A 136 2.82 8.03 -0.76
C CYS A 136 2.27 6.60 -0.79
N TYR A 137 1.98 6.03 0.38
CA TYR A 137 1.34 4.71 0.49
C TYR A 137 0.00 4.65 -0.24
N LYS A 138 -0.86 5.64 -0.02
CA LYS A 138 -2.17 5.71 -0.68
C LYS A 138 -2.03 5.80 -2.19
N LYS A 139 -1.08 6.59 -2.69
CA LYS A 139 -0.78 6.70 -4.14
C LYS A 139 -0.29 5.36 -4.71
N ALA A 140 0.63 4.69 -4.02
CA ALA A 140 1.14 3.38 -4.43
C ALA A 140 0.03 2.32 -4.48
N TYR A 141 -0.85 2.29 -3.47
CA TYR A 141 -1.98 1.36 -3.42
C TYR A 141 -3.00 1.61 -4.54
N ILE A 142 -3.31 2.88 -4.83
CA ILE A 142 -4.18 3.24 -5.95
C ILE A 142 -3.57 2.77 -7.28
N LEU A 143 -2.26 2.98 -7.46
CA LEU A 143 -1.56 2.54 -8.67
C LEU A 143 -1.59 1.01 -8.80
N GLN A 144 -1.33 0.29 -7.72
CA GLN A 144 -1.44 -1.17 -7.66
C GLN A 144 -2.82 -1.66 -8.11
N ARG A 145 -3.88 -1.06 -7.57
CA ARG A 145 -5.27 -1.42 -7.91
C ARG A 145 -5.57 -1.15 -9.38
N LYS A 146 -5.09 -0.03 -9.94
CA LYS A 146 -5.26 0.30 -11.37
C LYS A 146 -4.53 -0.67 -12.29
N ILE A 147 -3.31 -1.08 -11.94
CA ILE A 147 -2.53 -2.07 -12.69
C ILE A 147 -3.26 -3.43 -12.66
N LYS A 148 -3.68 -3.89 -11.47
CA LYS A 148 -4.40 -5.16 -11.32
C LYS A 148 -5.70 -5.18 -12.14
N HIS A 149 -6.51 -4.13 -12.03
CA HIS A 149 -7.74 -4.01 -12.80
C HIS A 149 -7.49 -3.99 -14.32
N SER A 150 -6.45 -3.29 -14.78
CA SER A 150 -6.10 -3.25 -16.20
C SER A 150 -5.68 -4.63 -16.72
N ARG A 151 -4.99 -5.42 -15.89
CA ARG A 151 -4.57 -6.78 -16.21
C ARG A 151 -5.76 -7.74 -16.29
N ASP A 152 -6.71 -7.64 -15.35
CA ASP A 152 -7.95 -8.42 -15.38
C ASP A 152 -8.79 -8.13 -16.64
N MET A 153 -8.78 -6.89 -17.12
CA MET A 153 -9.45 -6.53 -18.37
C MET A 153 -8.77 -7.13 -19.60
N ILE A 154 -7.44 -7.23 -19.61
CA ILE A 154 -6.69 -7.88 -20.70
C ILE A 154 -6.97 -9.38 -20.71
N SER A 155 -6.93 -10.04 -19.55
CA SER A 155 -7.21 -11.48 -19.46
C SER A 155 -8.64 -11.81 -19.90
N LYS A 156 -9.63 -11.00 -19.47
CA LYS A 156 -11.02 -11.14 -19.92
C LYS A 156 -11.15 -11.00 -21.43
N ARG A 157 -10.47 -10.01 -22.03
CA ARG A 157 -10.48 -9.79 -23.49
C ARG A 157 -9.90 -10.99 -24.25
N ARG A 158 -8.77 -11.54 -23.80
CA ARG A 158 -8.16 -12.74 -24.40
C ARG A 158 -9.14 -13.92 -24.39
N ASN A 159 -9.78 -14.16 -23.25
CA ASN A 159 -10.72 -15.27 -23.11
C ASN A 159 -11.93 -15.11 -24.05
N SER A 160 -12.48 -13.90 -24.18
CA SER A 160 -13.56 -13.63 -25.14
C SER A 160 -13.12 -13.87 -26.59
N SER A 161 -11.93 -13.40 -26.98
CA SER A 161 -11.41 -13.64 -28.34
C SER A 161 -11.12 -15.11 -28.63
N LEU A 162 -10.63 -15.87 -27.65
CA LEU A 162 -10.44 -17.32 -27.80
C LEU A 162 -11.78 -18.06 -27.97
N ILE A 163 -12.81 -17.68 -27.21
CA ILE A 163 -14.16 -18.24 -27.35
C ILE A 163 -14.72 -17.95 -28.75
N GLU A 164 -14.57 -16.71 -29.23
CA GLU A 164 -15.02 -16.32 -30.57
C GLU A 164 -14.31 -17.11 -31.68
N LEU A 165 -12.99 -17.29 -31.59
CA LEU A 165 -12.22 -18.14 -32.52
C LEU A 165 -12.69 -19.60 -32.51
N ILE A 166 -12.94 -20.17 -31.32
CA ILE A 166 -13.43 -21.54 -31.19
C ILE A 166 -14.83 -21.68 -31.81
N VAL A 167 -15.72 -20.70 -31.58
CA VAL A 167 -17.07 -20.69 -32.15
C VAL A 167 -17.02 -20.60 -33.68
N LEU A 168 -16.20 -19.70 -34.24
CA LEU A 168 -16.00 -19.58 -35.69
C LEU A 168 -15.47 -20.88 -36.31
N GLN A 169 -14.44 -21.47 -35.71
CA GLN A 169 -13.85 -22.72 -36.20
C GLN A 169 -14.84 -23.91 -36.13
N ARG A 170 -15.75 -23.91 -35.14
CA ARG A 170 -16.81 -24.92 -35.02
C ARG A 170 -17.91 -24.71 -36.06
N GLY A 171 -18.31 -23.45 -36.31
CA GLY A 171 -19.30 -23.11 -37.34
C GLY A 171 -18.85 -23.49 -38.76
N ASP A 172 -17.57 -23.29 -39.08
CA ASP A 172 -17.00 -23.66 -40.38
C ASP A 172 -16.91 -25.19 -40.58
N ARG A 173 -16.69 -25.97 -39.51
CA ARG A 173 -16.73 -27.44 -39.58
C ARG A 173 -18.15 -27.95 -39.87
N THR A 174 -19.17 -27.37 -39.24
CA THR A 174 -20.56 -27.79 -39.47
C THR A 174 -21.04 -27.43 -40.87
N ARG A 175 -20.59 -26.29 -41.44
CA ARG A 175 -20.87 -25.94 -42.84
C ARG A 175 -20.19 -26.87 -43.85
N ARG A 176 -18.96 -27.31 -43.60
CA ARG A 176 -18.29 -28.31 -44.46
C ARG A 176 -18.93 -29.69 -44.39
N SER A 177 -19.46 -30.12 -43.23
CA SER A 177 -20.16 -31.41 -43.15
C SER A 177 -21.51 -31.41 -43.88
N SER A 178 -22.22 -30.28 -43.94
CA SER A 178 -23.48 -30.18 -44.68
C SER A 178 -23.30 -30.08 -46.20
N SER A 179 -22.13 -29.64 -46.68
CA SER A 179 -21.82 -29.57 -48.12
C SER A 179 -21.38 -30.92 -48.72
N SER A 180 -21.06 -31.92 -47.90
CA SER A 180 -20.57 -33.24 -48.36
C SER A 180 -21.66 -34.30 -48.53
N ASN A 181 -22.91 -34.02 -48.15
CA ASN A 181 -24.04 -34.97 -48.24
C ASN A 181 -25.00 -34.68 -49.41
N GLY A 182 -24.55 -33.93 -50.42
CA GLY A 182 -25.38 -33.44 -51.53
C GLY A 182 -25.02 -33.97 -52.91
N VAL A 183 -24.31 -35.10 -53.03
CA VAL A 183 -24.02 -35.74 -54.33
C VAL A 183 -24.43 -37.21 -54.27
N GLU A 184 -25.10 -37.63 -55.34
CA GLU A 184 -25.62 -38.97 -55.67
C GLU A 184 -27.02 -39.30 -55.17
N LEU A 185 -27.99 -39.09 -56.07
CA LEU A 185 -28.90 -40.13 -56.56
C LEU A 185 -29.61 -39.58 -57.80
N GLY A 186 -29.05 -39.85 -58.98
CA GLY A 186 -29.63 -39.43 -60.24
C GLY A 186 -29.01 -40.16 -61.42
N GLY A 187 -29.62 -41.29 -61.79
CA GLY A 187 -29.53 -41.83 -63.15
C GLY A 187 -28.79 -43.15 -63.28
N VAL A 188 -29.56 -44.24 -63.29
CA VAL A 188 -29.25 -45.40 -64.14
C VAL A 188 -30.55 -45.78 -64.84
N PHE A 189 -30.52 -45.66 -66.17
CA PHE A 189 -31.48 -46.21 -67.11
C PHE A 189 -31.32 -47.73 -67.21
#